data_AF-Q6V217-F1
#
_entry.id   AF-Q6V217-F1
#
_cell.length_a   1.000
_cell.length_b   1.000
_cell.length_c   1.000
_cell.angle_alpha   90.00
_cell.angle_beta   90.00
_cell.angle_gamma   90.00
#
_symmetry.space_group_name_H-M   'P 1'
#
loop_
_entity.id
_entity.type
_entity.pdbx_description
1 polymer ?
#
loop_
_entity_poly.entity_id
_entity_poly.type
_entity_poly.pdbx_seq_one_letter_code
_entity_poly.pdbx_strand_id
1 'polypeptide(L)'
;THWKHGGIVGVFGYGGGIVGRYSDMPDRFPGVAHFHTVRLNQPSSKFYSTEKLRAICDLWEKYGSGMTNMHGSTGDMVLLGTTTEHLEPLFYELTHDLKQDLGGSGSNLRTPSCCLGKARCEWSCYDTQAICHSLTMHYQDEIHRPAFPYKFKFKFSGCPNDCVASIARSALSVIGTWRDDIQINQAGVQGYIKGEYKSNGGAHADRDWGAFDIDKEVLALCPTQCMRMKGDELEINDAECTRCMHCINVMPRALKPGKDQGATLLVGAKAPILDGAQFATMIVPFIKVDQSDDFQVDH
;
A
#
# COMPACT_ATOMS: atom_id res chain seq x y z
N THR A 1 -2.92 24.43 18.05
CA THR A 1 -2.63 24.58 16.61
C THR A 1 -2.85 26.03 16.25
N HIS A 2 -2.02 26.60 15.35
CA HIS A 2 -2.12 28.00 14.89
C HIS A 2 -2.62 28.11 13.44
N TRP A 3 -3.53 27.21 13.12
CA TRP A 3 -4.18 27.15 11.83
C TRP A 3 -5.69 27.31 12.03
N LYS A 4 -6.33 28.14 11.21
CA LYS A 4 -7.78 28.29 11.18
C LYS A 4 -8.45 26.95 10.80
N HIS A 5 -9.72 26.83 11.21
CA HIS A 5 -10.55 25.69 10.86
C HIS A 5 -10.80 25.63 9.34
N GLY A 6 -10.64 24.45 8.74
CA GLY A 6 -11.00 24.21 7.34
C GLY A 6 -10.26 25.08 6.32
N GLY A 7 -10.84 25.20 5.13
CA GLY A 7 -10.33 25.94 3.99
C GLY A 7 -10.74 25.25 2.70
N ILE A 8 -11.52 25.93 1.86
CA ILE A 8 -12.02 25.41 0.58
C ILE A 8 -11.32 26.15 -0.55
N VAL A 9 -10.47 25.43 -1.26
CA VAL A 9 -9.72 25.88 -2.44
C VAL A 9 -9.53 24.67 -3.35
N GLY A 10 -9.30 24.88 -4.64
CA GLY A 10 -9.17 23.80 -5.61
C GLY A 10 -8.73 24.33 -6.96
N VAL A 11 -8.88 23.47 -7.97
CA VAL A 11 -8.71 23.78 -9.39
C VAL A 11 -10.00 23.45 -10.14
N PHE A 12 -10.29 24.16 -11.22
CA PHE A 12 -11.51 23.95 -11.99
C PHE A 12 -11.58 22.53 -12.56
N GLY A 13 -12.80 22.00 -12.59
CA GLY A 13 -13.07 20.63 -13.04
C GLY A 13 -12.96 19.57 -11.94
N TYR A 14 -12.23 19.82 -10.85
CA TYR A 14 -12.05 18.89 -9.73
C TYR A 14 -12.68 19.43 -8.43
N GLY A 15 -13.32 18.54 -7.67
CA GLY A 15 -13.89 18.84 -6.35
C GLY A 15 -12.96 18.49 -5.17
N GLY A 16 -11.71 18.13 -5.45
CA GLY A 16 -10.73 17.69 -4.45
C GLY A 16 -9.28 17.74 -4.94
N GLY A 17 -8.36 17.23 -4.12
CA GLY A 17 -6.92 17.17 -4.39
C GLY A 17 -6.09 18.21 -3.64
N ILE A 18 -6.71 19.28 -3.16
CA ILE A 18 -6.05 20.37 -2.43
C ILE A 18 -6.72 20.57 -1.07
N VAL A 19 -5.91 20.71 -0.02
CA VAL A 19 -6.38 21.01 1.34
C VAL A 19 -6.05 22.45 1.67
N GLY A 20 -7.08 23.30 1.70
CA GLY A 20 -6.97 24.69 2.12
C GLY A 20 -6.59 24.81 3.60
N ARG A 21 -5.70 25.75 3.88
CA ARG A 21 -5.20 26.06 5.23
C ARG A 21 -4.71 27.49 5.29
N TYR A 22 -5.04 28.16 6.40
CA TYR A 22 -4.74 29.56 6.65
C TYR A 22 -4.25 29.75 8.09
N SER A 23 -3.21 30.57 8.29
CA SER A 23 -2.75 30.91 9.64
C SER A 23 -3.81 31.69 10.42
N ASP A 24 -3.88 31.48 11.73
CA ASP A 24 -4.69 32.31 12.62
C ASP A 24 -4.00 33.64 13.02
N MET A 25 -2.73 33.82 12.66
CA MET A 25 -1.92 35.02 12.94
C MET A 25 -1.25 35.57 11.65
N PRO A 26 -2.01 35.93 10.61
CA PRO A 26 -1.46 36.34 9.31
C PRO A 26 -0.58 37.60 9.40
N ASP A 27 -0.89 38.55 10.30
CA ASP A 27 -0.09 39.78 10.45
C ASP A 27 1.30 39.49 11.04
N ARG A 28 1.41 38.46 11.89
CA ARG A 28 2.69 38.04 12.49
C ARG A 28 3.48 37.12 11.58
N PHE A 29 2.79 36.27 10.81
CA PHE A 29 3.39 35.27 9.94
C PHE A 29 2.82 35.36 8.52
N PRO A 30 3.09 36.47 7.79
CA PRO A 30 2.47 36.72 6.48
C PRO A 30 2.84 35.66 5.43
N GLY A 31 4.04 35.07 5.51
CA GLY A 31 4.50 34.01 4.60
C GLY A 31 3.72 32.69 4.67
N VAL A 32 2.88 32.50 5.70
CA VAL A 32 1.98 31.34 5.83
C VAL A 32 0.53 31.75 6.04
N ALA A 33 0.17 32.98 5.68
CA ALA A 33 -1.22 33.44 5.68
C ALA A 33 -2.11 32.48 4.87
N HIS A 34 -1.61 32.05 3.71
CA HIS A 34 -2.08 30.88 2.96
C HIS A 34 -0.99 29.81 2.99
N PHE A 35 -1.38 28.56 3.23
CA PHE A 35 -0.42 27.46 3.29
C PHE A 35 -1.07 26.15 2.84
N HIS A 36 -1.60 26.17 1.61
CA HIS A 36 -2.39 25.08 1.07
C HIS A 36 -1.52 23.86 0.75
N THR A 37 -2.09 22.68 0.94
CA THR A 37 -1.41 21.42 0.63
C THR A 37 -1.96 20.84 -0.66
N VAL A 38 -1.09 20.59 -1.65
CA VAL A 38 -1.45 19.93 -2.91
C VAL A 38 -1.07 18.46 -2.82
N ARG A 39 -2.01 17.56 -3.14
CA ARG A 39 -1.76 16.12 -3.21
C ARG A 39 -1.50 15.72 -4.64
N LEU A 40 -0.34 15.13 -4.92
CA LEU A 40 0.00 14.57 -6.21
C LEU A 40 -0.10 13.05 -6.20
N ASN A 41 -0.76 12.50 -7.23
CA ASN A 41 -0.95 11.07 -7.37
C ASN A 41 0.40 10.36 -7.61
N GLN A 42 0.83 9.48 -6.70
CA GLN A 42 2.12 8.80 -6.82
C GLN A 42 2.09 7.62 -7.81
N PRO A 43 3.20 7.28 -8.49
CA PRO A 43 3.31 6.00 -9.18
C PRO A 43 3.13 4.82 -8.22
N SER A 44 2.51 3.74 -8.71
CA SER A 44 2.32 2.50 -7.94
C SER A 44 3.64 2.03 -7.31
N SER A 45 3.59 1.78 -6.00
CA SER A 45 4.75 1.41 -5.16
C SER A 45 5.89 2.43 -5.07
N LYS A 46 5.68 3.69 -5.49
CA LYS A 46 6.59 4.82 -5.25
C LYS A 46 7.99 4.66 -5.85
N PHE A 47 8.09 4.01 -7.01
CA PHE A 47 9.31 4.00 -7.80
C PHE A 47 9.43 5.30 -8.59
N TYR A 48 10.62 5.92 -8.56
CA TYR A 48 10.88 7.20 -9.20
C TYR A 48 12.21 7.19 -9.93
N SER A 49 12.28 7.91 -11.05
CA SER A 49 13.56 8.38 -11.60
C SER A 49 13.96 9.69 -10.91
N THR A 50 15.26 9.97 -10.84
CA THR A 50 15.74 11.25 -10.29
C THR A 50 15.33 12.43 -11.17
N GLU A 51 15.21 12.23 -12.49
CA GLU A 51 14.70 13.22 -13.43
C GLU A 51 13.28 13.68 -13.07
N LYS A 52 12.36 12.74 -12.86
CA LYS A 52 10.96 13.06 -12.49
C LYS A 52 10.89 13.80 -11.16
N LEU A 53 11.69 13.39 -10.16
CA LEU A 53 11.71 14.05 -8.85
C LEU A 53 12.28 15.46 -8.94
N ARG A 54 13.37 15.68 -9.70
CA ARG A 54 13.95 17.02 -9.91
C ARG A 54 12.95 17.93 -10.60
N ALA A 55 12.27 17.47 -11.65
CA ALA A 55 11.26 18.27 -12.35
C ALA A 55 10.09 18.68 -11.42
N ILE A 56 9.65 17.80 -10.51
CA ILE A 56 8.64 18.15 -9.51
C ILE A 56 9.20 19.17 -8.50
N CYS A 57 10.46 19.03 -8.07
CA CYS A 57 11.11 20.01 -7.20
C CYS A 57 11.20 21.39 -7.86
N ASP A 58 11.56 21.46 -9.14
CA ASP A 58 11.68 22.71 -9.88
C ASP A 58 10.32 23.45 -9.95
N LEU A 59 9.22 22.71 -10.25
CA LEU A 59 7.87 23.28 -10.21
C LEU A 59 7.47 23.72 -8.79
N TRP A 60 7.85 22.94 -7.78
CA TRP A 60 7.46 23.24 -6.41
C TRP A 60 8.24 24.40 -5.78
N GLU A 61 9.49 24.60 -6.16
CA GLU A 61 10.25 25.81 -5.79
C GLU A 61 9.68 27.06 -6.47
N LYS A 62 9.20 26.92 -7.72
CA LYS A 62 8.55 28.01 -8.46
C LYS A 62 7.19 28.42 -7.87
N TYR A 63 6.36 27.46 -7.48
CA TYR A 63 4.96 27.71 -7.10
C TYR A 63 4.63 27.52 -5.62
N GLY A 64 5.57 27.02 -4.82
CA GLY A 64 5.31 26.60 -3.46
C GLY A 64 6.41 26.97 -2.48
N SER A 65 6.36 26.32 -1.33
CA SER A 65 7.27 26.58 -0.22
C SER A 65 8.62 25.86 -0.32
N GLY A 66 8.78 24.94 -1.29
CA GLY A 66 9.89 23.97 -1.33
C GLY A 66 9.75 22.80 -0.33
N MET A 67 8.79 22.84 0.61
CA MET A 67 8.59 21.76 1.59
C MET A 67 7.67 20.66 1.07
N THR A 68 7.98 19.40 1.40
CA THR A 68 7.17 18.25 1.00
C THR A 68 6.96 17.25 2.13
N ASN A 69 5.99 16.35 1.97
CA ASN A 69 6.02 15.05 2.63
C ASN A 69 6.13 13.94 1.58
N MET A 70 7.12 13.07 1.76
CA MET A 70 7.41 11.92 0.91
C MET A 70 7.22 10.65 1.75
N HIS A 71 6.00 10.16 1.95
CA HIS A 71 4.73 10.51 1.30
C HIS A 71 3.62 10.74 2.35
N GLY A 72 2.45 11.20 1.91
CA GLY A 72 1.24 11.16 2.74
C GLY A 72 0.83 9.73 3.06
N SER A 73 0.19 9.51 4.22
CA SER A 73 -0.20 8.16 4.66
C SER A 73 -1.18 7.44 3.73
N THR A 74 -1.90 8.14 2.85
CA THR A 74 -2.75 7.45 1.85
C THR A 74 -1.89 6.92 0.69
N GLY A 75 -0.88 7.67 0.27
CA GLY A 75 0.01 7.33 -0.85
C GLY A 75 0.62 8.57 -1.50
N ASP A 76 -0.13 9.67 -1.54
CA ASP A 76 0.18 10.88 -2.31
C ASP A 76 1.55 11.46 -2.00
N MET A 77 2.23 12.00 -3.01
CA MET A 77 3.28 12.97 -2.78
C MET A 77 2.63 14.28 -2.33
N VAL A 78 3.13 14.86 -1.25
CA VAL A 78 2.52 16.04 -0.63
C VAL A 78 3.40 17.25 -0.88
N LEU A 79 2.87 18.23 -1.62
CA LEU A 79 3.48 19.54 -1.77
C LEU A 79 2.89 20.47 -0.71
N LEU A 80 3.71 20.84 0.28
CA LEU A 80 3.25 21.40 1.55
C LEU A 80 3.43 22.93 1.60
N GLY A 81 2.37 23.66 1.28
CA GLY A 81 2.34 25.11 1.43
C GLY A 81 2.50 25.87 0.13
N THR A 82 1.38 26.39 -0.37
CA THR A 82 1.31 27.37 -1.46
C THR A 82 0.13 28.31 -1.20
N THR A 83 -0.03 29.32 -2.06
CA THR A 83 -1.12 30.29 -2.04
C THR A 83 -2.20 29.91 -3.06
N THR A 84 -3.34 30.59 -3.03
CA THR A 84 -4.51 30.22 -3.86
C THR A 84 -4.26 30.50 -5.34
N GLU A 85 -3.62 31.61 -5.64
CA GLU A 85 -3.31 32.09 -6.99
C GLU A 85 -2.31 31.20 -7.74
N HIS A 86 -1.51 30.38 -7.02
CA HIS A 86 -0.57 29.44 -7.64
C HIS A 86 -1.17 28.07 -7.94
N LEU A 87 -2.39 27.77 -7.49
CA LEU A 87 -2.97 26.42 -7.64
C LEU A 87 -3.21 26.05 -9.10
N GLU A 88 -3.85 26.93 -9.88
CA GLU A 88 -4.13 26.69 -11.30
C GLU A 88 -2.85 26.70 -12.17
N PRO A 89 -1.92 27.66 -12.02
CA PRO A 89 -0.64 27.62 -12.75
C PRO A 89 0.17 26.35 -12.46
N LEU A 90 0.26 25.94 -11.20
CA LEU A 90 0.95 24.70 -10.81
C LEU A 90 0.26 23.48 -11.44
N PHE A 91 -1.06 23.41 -11.37
CA PHE A 91 -1.82 22.28 -11.95
C PHE A 91 -1.69 22.21 -13.47
N TYR A 92 -1.67 23.36 -14.15
CA TYR A 92 -1.43 23.44 -15.58
C TYR A 92 -0.07 22.84 -15.95
N GLU A 93 1.04 23.27 -15.33
CA GLU A 93 2.39 22.76 -15.65
C GLU A 93 2.56 21.29 -15.23
N LEU A 94 1.99 20.87 -14.09
CA LEU A 94 1.97 19.46 -13.69
C LEU A 94 1.34 18.56 -14.77
N THR A 95 0.19 18.97 -15.31
CA THR A 95 -0.56 18.17 -16.28
C THR A 95 0.00 18.28 -17.71
N HIS A 96 0.40 19.48 -18.14
CA HIS A 96 0.87 19.71 -19.50
C HIS A 96 2.31 19.25 -19.70
N ASP A 97 3.20 19.53 -18.74
CA ASP A 97 4.63 19.27 -18.90
C ASP A 97 5.03 17.95 -18.26
N LEU A 98 4.54 17.67 -17.04
CA LEU A 98 4.94 16.46 -16.31
C LEU A 98 3.98 15.28 -16.49
N LYS A 99 2.82 15.45 -17.13
CA LYS A 99 1.77 14.43 -17.23
C LYS A 99 1.43 13.82 -15.87
N GLN A 100 1.35 14.69 -14.86
CA GLN A 100 1.18 14.35 -13.46
C GLN A 100 -0.13 14.92 -12.96
N ASP A 101 -1.01 14.07 -12.44
CA ASP A 101 -2.30 14.49 -11.93
C ASP A 101 -2.31 14.62 -10.39
N LEU A 102 -3.34 15.30 -9.88
CA LEU A 102 -3.66 15.41 -8.47
C LEU A 102 -4.19 14.08 -7.91
N GLY A 103 -3.97 13.89 -6.62
CA GLY A 103 -4.59 12.84 -5.83
C GLY A 103 -5.98 13.20 -5.31
N GLY A 104 -6.60 12.30 -4.55
CA GLY A 104 -7.97 12.48 -4.04
C GLY A 104 -8.07 13.12 -2.64
N SER A 105 -9.08 13.99 -2.46
CA SER A 105 -9.55 14.47 -1.14
C SER A 105 -11.04 14.81 -1.15
N GLY A 106 -11.74 14.66 -0.02
CA GLY A 106 -13.19 14.90 0.06
C GLY A 106 -14.00 13.61 0.22
N SER A 107 -15.28 13.63 -0.14
CA SER A 107 -16.18 12.46 -0.13
C SER A 107 -16.15 11.75 -1.49
N ASN A 108 -15.00 11.14 -1.77
CA ASN A 108 -14.63 10.54 -3.05
C ASN A 108 -13.80 9.27 -2.84
N LEU A 109 -13.45 8.59 -3.95
CA LEU A 109 -12.34 7.66 -3.96
C LEU A 109 -11.05 8.46 -3.67
N ARG A 110 -10.26 7.98 -2.71
CA ARG A 110 -8.92 8.53 -2.45
C ARG A 110 -7.90 7.74 -3.25
N THR A 111 -6.75 8.37 -3.45
CA THR A 111 -5.60 7.80 -4.15
C THR A 111 -5.33 6.36 -3.73
N PRO A 112 -5.51 5.39 -4.63
CA PRO A 112 -5.14 4.01 -4.36
C PRO A 112 -3.65 3.86 -4.09
N SER A 113 -3.25 2.82 -3.35
CA SER A 113 -1.83 2.53 -3.13
C SER A 113 -1.59 1.04 -2.91
N CYS A 114 -0.42 0.56 -3.30
CA CYS A 114 -0.04 -0.84 -3.13
C CYS A 114 1.31 -1.03 -2.43
N CYS A 115 1.59 -2.26 -2.00
CA CYS A 115 2.95 -2.67 -1.68
C CYS A 115 3.80 -2.80 -2.95
N LEU A 116 5.09 -3.13 -2.82
CA LEU A 116 5.99 -3.24 -3.99
C LEU A 116 5.74 -4.47 -4.88
N GLY A 117 4.91 -5.41 -4.42
CA GLY A 117 4.45 -6.55 -5.21
C GLY A 117 5.54 -7.32 -5.94
N LYS A 118 5.26 -7.74 -7.16
CA LYS A 118 6.16 -8.53 -8.00
C LYS A 118 7.42 -7.79 -8.47
N ALA A 119 7.49 -6.46 -8.32
CA ALA A 119 8.70 -5.72 -8.70
C ALA A 119 9.92 -6.13 -7.86
N ARG A 120 9.73 -6.53 -6.60
CA ARG A 120 10.85 -6.91 -5.73
C ARG A 120 10.46 -7.79 -4.52
N CYS A 121 9.38 -8.55 -4.61
CA CYS A 121 9.01 -9.51 -3.57
C CYS A 121 8.58 -10.83 -4.22
N GLU A 122 9.26 -11.90 -3.81
CA GLU A 122 9.04 -13.28 -4.21
C GLU A 122 7.76 -13.91 -3.63
N TRP A 123 7.07 -13.22 -2.71
CA TRP A 123 5.84 -13.68 -2.07
C TRP A 123 4.56 -13.11 -2.70
N SER A 124 4.68 -12.19 -3.66
CA SER A 124 3.51 -11.51 -4.23
C SER A 124 2.68 -12.45 -5.10
N CYS A 125 1.44 -12.70 -4.69
CA CYS A 125 0.49 -13.61 -5.35
C CYS A 125 -0.19 -12.99 -6.59
N TYR A 126 -0.11 -11.68 -6.78
CA TYR A 126 -0.59 -11.01 -7.99
C TYR A 126 0.25 -9.75 -8.26
N ASP A 127 0.02 -9.10 -9.41
CA ASP A 127 0.67 -7.83 -9.72
C ASP A 127 -0.08 -6.67 -9.04
N THR A 128 0.39 -6.29 -7.85
CA THR A 128 -0.21 -5.20 -7.08
C THR A 128 -0.03 -3.83 -7.73
N GLN A 129 1.00 -3.64 -8.56
CA GLN A 129 1.24 -2.37 -9.23
C GLN A 129 0.29 -2.18 -10.40
N ALA A 130 0.07 -3.24 -11.19
CA ALA A 130 -0.82 -3.24 -12.35
C ALA A 130 -2.27 -2.95 -11.93
N ILE A 131 -2.84 -3.68 -10.96
CA ILE A 131 -4.21 -3.43 -10.52
C ILE A 131 -4.36 -2.06 -9.84
N CYS A 132 -3.37 -1.63 -9.05
CA CYS A 132 -3.40 -0.32 -8.42
C CYS A 132 -3.42 0.80 -9.48
N HIS A 133 -2.63 0.65 -10.54
CA HIS A 133 -2.61 1.61 -11.64
C HIS A 133 -3.91 1.57 -12.45
N SER A 134 -4.35 0.39 -12.89
CA SER A 134 -5.56 0.22 -13.70
C SER A 134 -6.78 0.81 -12.99
N LEU A 135 -7.03 0.43 -11.72
CA LEU A 135 -8.18 0.97 -10.99
C LEU A 135 -8.04 2.46 -10.64
N THR A 136 -6.82 2.97 -10.52
CA THR A 136 -6.61 4.43 -10.40
C THR A 136 -7.04 5.15 -11.67
N MET A 137 -6.69 4.61 -12.84
CA MET A 137 -7.04 5.20 -14.14
C MET A 137 -8.51 5.01 -14.49
N HIS A 138 -9.10 3.87 -14.14
CA HIS A 138 -10.49 3.55 -14.42
C HIS A 138 -11.44 4.48 -13.64
N TYR A 139 -11.17 4.71 -12.34
CA TYR A 139 -12.02 5.52 -11.46
C TYR A 139 -11.53 6.97 -11.27
N GLN A 140 -10.98 7.59 -12.31
CA GLN A 140 -10.51 8.98 -12.24
C GLN A 140 -11.64 9.95 -11.85
N ASP A 141 -12.83 9.77 -12.41
CA ASP A 141 -14.00 10.61 -12.08
C ASP A 141 -14.32 10.54 -10.59
N GLU A 142 -14.41 9.32 -10.03
CA GLU A 142 -14.70 9.11 -8.62
C GLU A 142 -13.56 9.55 -7.71
N ILE A 143 -12.32 9.70 -8.22
CA ILE A 143 -11.20 10.29 -7.47
C ILE A 143 -11.32 11.82 -7.44
N HIS A 144 -11.59 12.45 -8.58
CA HIS A 144 -11.51 13.90 -8.70
C HIS A 144 -12.83 14.62 -8.42
N ARG A 145 -13.97 13.96 -8.57
CA ARG A 145 -15.32 14.54 -8.45
C ARG A 145 -16.10 13.84 -7.34
N PRO A 146 -16.16 14.41 -6.12
CA PRO A 146 -16.83 13.80 -4.97
C PRO A 146 -18.31 13.46 -5.25
N ALA A 147 -18.58 12.17 -5.42
CA ALA A 147 -19.91 11.61 -5.67
C ALA A 147 -20.40 10.65 -4.57
N PHE A 148 -19.57 10.38 -3.56
CA PHE A 148 -19.88 9.39 -2.52
C PHE A 148 -20.43 10.04 -1.25
N PRO A 149 -21.17 9.28 -0.40
CA PRO A 149 -21.58 9.77 0.91
C PRO A 149 -20.38 10.16 1.80
N TYR A 150 -19.26 9.44 1.67
CA TYR A 150 -18.02 9.76 2.37
C TYR A 150 -16.79 9.20 1.63
N LYS A 151 -15.60 9.34 2.24
CA LYS A 151 -14.34 8.88 1.64
C LYS A 151 -14.31 7.36 1.46
N PHE A 152 -13.84 6.92 0.30
CA PHE A 152 -13.54 5.53 -0.01
C PHE A 152 -12.05 5.35 -0.31
N LYS A 153 -11.46 4.20 0.01
CA LYS A 153 -10.02 3.95 -0.17
C LYS A 153 -9.78 2.54 -0.68
N PHE A 154 -8.93 2.39 -1.69
CA PHE A 154 -8.41 1.10 -2.14
C PHE A 154 -6.97 0.91 -1.66
N LYS A 155 -6.62 -0.30 -1.19
CA LYS A 155 -5.22 -0.71 -0.99
C LYS A 155 -5.00 -2.17 -1.37
N PHE A 156 -3.82 -2.42 -1.95
CA PHE A 156 -3.46 -3.70 -2.55
C PHE A 156 -2.17 -4.25 -1.93
N SER A 157 -2.29 -5.38 -1.25
CA SER A 157 -1.17 -6.12 -0.66
C SER A 157 -0.98 -7.45 -1.37
N GLY A 158 0.24 -7.75 -1.77
CA GLY A 158 0.56 -8.95 -2.56
C GLY A 158 0.51 -10.26 -1.78
N CYS A 159 0.52 -10.22 -0.44
CA CYS A 159 0.40 -11.38 0.45
C CYS A 159 -0.12 -10.97 1.84
N PRO A 160 -0.43 -11.92 2.74
CA PRO A 160 -0.96 -11.65 4.08
C PRO A 160 -0.02 -10.92 5.05
N ASN A 161 1.27 -10.73 4.71
CA ASN A 161 2.15 -9.82 5.46
C ASN A 161 1.67 -8.35 5.41
N ASP A 162 0.82 -8.03 4.43
CA ASP A 162 0.10 -6.75 4.31
C ASP A 162 0.99 -5.50 4.44
N CYS A 163 2.07 -5.42 3.65
CA CYS A 163 3.07 -4.35 3.77
C CYS A 163 2.53 -2.92 3.50
N VAL A 164 1.34 -2.76 2.89
CA VAL A 164 0.67 -1.45 2.76
C VAL A 164 -0.43 -1.23 3.80
N ALA A 165 -0.63 -2.19 4.70
CA ALA A 165 -1.63 -2.21 5.76
C ALA A 165 -3.05 -1.97 5.22
N SER A 166 -3.41 -2.65 4.13
CA SER A 166 -4.71 -2.55 3.50
C SER A 166 -5.83 -2.96 4.45
N ILE A 167 -5.66 -4.03 5.24
CA ILE A 167 -6.69 -4.49 6.18
C ILE A 167 -7.08 -3.43 7.21
N ALA A 168 -6.18 -2.47 7.49
CA ALA A 168 -6.36 -1.45 8.50
C ALA A 168 -6.74 -0.07 7.94
N ARG A 169 -6.37 0.22 6.68
CA ARG A 169 -6.31 1.61 6.17
C ARG A 169 -7.05 1.83 4.86
N SER A 170 -7.83 0.85 4.39
CA SER A 170 -8.66 0.97 3.19
C SER A 170 -10.08 0.46 3.40
N ALA A 171 -11.04 1.16 2.80
CA ALA A 171 -12.42 0.71 2.76
C ALA A 171 -12.57 -0.58 1.95
N LEU A 172 -11.77 -0.75 0.88
CA LEU A 172 -11.58 -2.01 0.15
C LEU A 172 -10.10 -2.42 0.23
N SER A 173 -9.87 -3.57 0.86
CA SER A 173 -8.57 -4.20 1.03
C SER A 173 -8.48 -5.44 0.13
N VAL A 174 -7.45 -5.51 -0.70
CA VAL A 174 -7.17 -6.65 -1.58
C VAL A 174 -5.87 -7.30 -1.13
N ILE A 175 -5.93 -8.51 -0.57
CA ILE A 175 -4.77 -9.19 0.02
C ILE A 175 -4.50 -10.49 -0.73
N GLY A 176 -3.31 -10.63 -1.29
CA GLY A 176 -2.94 -11.77 -2.12
C GLY A 176 -2.89 -13.07 -1.32
N THR A 177 -3.27 -14.17 -1.94
CA THR A 177 -3.20 -15.51 -1.38
C THR A 177 -3.07 -16.54 -2.51
N TRP A 178 -2.90 -17.80 -2.14
CA TRP A 178 -3.00 -18.95 -3.02
C TRP A 178 -4.03 -19.95 -2.47
N ARG A 179 -4.40 -20.97 -3.25
CA ARG A 179 -5.35 -22.02 -2.83
C ARG A 179 -4.91 -23.46 -3.14
N ASP A 180 -3.71 -23.63 -3.65
CA ASP A 180 -3.00 -24.91 -3.77
C ASP A 180 -1.93 -25.06 -2.67
N ASP A 181 -1.05 -26.04 -2.80
CA ASP A 181 -0.07 -26.39 -1.75
C ASP A 181 1.09 -25.38 -1.67
N ILE A 182 1.62 -25.18 -0.46
CA ILE A 182 2.91 -24.50 -0.28
C ILE A 182 3.99 -25.25 -1.04
N GLN A 183 4.83 -24.51 -1.78
CA GLN A 183 5.95 -25.12 -2.49
C GLN A 183 7.10 -25.36 -1.50
N ILE A 184 7.54 -26.62 -1.37
CA ILE A 184 8.60 -27.04 -0.45
C ILE A 184 9.84 -27.50 -1.23
N ASN A 185 10.98 -26.89 -0.94
CA ASN A 185 12.30 -27.38 -1.33
C ASN A 185 12.97 -28.04 -0.12
N GLN A 186 12.94 -29.38 -0.05
CA GLN A 186 13.49 -30.15 1.08
C GLN A 186 14.99 -29.92 1.28
N ALA A 187 15.77 -29.78 0.21
CA ALA A 187 17.19 -29.43 0.33
C ALA A 187 17.37 -28.03 0.96
N GLY A 188 16.45 -27.11 0.66
CA GLY A 188 16.35 -25.80 1.29
C GLY A 188 16.09 -25.90 2.80
N VAL A 189 15.11 -26.73 3.20
CA VAL A 189 14.79 -27.00 4.61
C VAL A 189 16.01 -27.53 5.35
N GLN A 190 16.71 -28.51 4.77
CA GLN A 190 17.93 -29.07 5.35
C GLN A 190 19.05 -28.04 5.46
N GLY A 191 19.17 -27.11 4.51
CA GLY A 191 20.10 -25.99 4.62
C GLY A 191 19.82 -25.07 5.82
N TYR A 192 18.54 -24.87 6.19
CA TYR A 192 18.19 -24.14 7.42
C TYR A 192 18.57 -24.93 8.67
N ILE A 193 18.19 -26.22 8.74
CA ILE A 193 18.47 -27.09 9.91
C ILE A 193 19.99 -27.22 10.16
N LYS A 194 20.80 -27.27 9.09
CA LYS A 194 22.27 -27.30 9.18
C LYS A 194 22.91 -25.94 9.46
N GLY A 195 22.12 -24.85 9.50
CA GLY A 195 22.61 -23.49 9.72
C GLY A 195 23.31 -22.85 8.53
N GLU A 196 23.20 -23.44 7.33
CA GLU A 196 23.74 -22.88 6.07
C GLU A 196 22.96 -21.61 5.65
N TYR A 197 21.67 -21.56 5.98
CA TYR A 197 20.80 -20.41 5.73
C TYR A 197 20.35 -19.75 7.03
N LYS A 198 20.40 -18.42 7.07
CA LYS A 198 19.86 -17.63 8.19
C LYS A 198 18.34 -17.58 8.12
N SER A 199 17.67 -17.98 9.20
CA SER A 199 16.21 -17.87 9.34
C SER A 199 15.76 -16.42 9.17
N ASN A 200 14.55 -16.24 8.65
CA ASN A 200 13.91 -14.95 8.39
C ASN A 200 14.77 -13.98 7.56
N GLY A 201 15.56 -14.52 6.62
CA GLY A 201 16.49 -13.73 5.81
C GLY A 201 17.58 -13.02 6.63
N GLY A 202 17.84 -13.44 7.86
CA GLY A 202 18.77 -12.77 8.79
C GLY A 202 18.17 -11.57 9.52
N ALA A 203 16.84 -11.40 9.56
CA ALA A 203 16.18 -10.27 10.22
C ALA A 203 16.51 -10.10 11.71
N HIS A 204 17.00 -11.15 12.38
CA HIS A 204 17.35 -11.16 13.81
C HIS A 204 18.85 -11.34 14.06
N ALA A 205 19.71 -11.01 13.08
CA ALA A 205 21.16 -11.18 13.18
C ALA A 205 21.85 -10.20 14.16
N ASP A 206 21.12 -9.24 14.70
CA ASP A 206 21.58 -8.24 15.66
C ASP A 206 21.69 -8.76 17.10
N ARG A 207 21.20 -9.97 17.37
CA ARG A 207 21.28 -10.64 18.67
C ARG A 207 21.56 -12.13 18.52
N ASP A 208 22.25 -12.71 19.50
CA ASP A 208 22.39 -14.17 19.60
C ASP A 208 21.11 -14.79 20.17
N TRP A 209 20.39 -15.52 19.31
CA TRP A 209 19.18 -16.29 19.64
C TRP A 209 19.45 -17.81 19.73
N GLY A 210 20.72 -18.23 19.55
CA GLY A 210 21.09 -19.63 19.36
C GLY A 210 21.01 -20.09 17.91
N ALA A 211 21.28 -21.38 17.69
CA ALA A 211 21.13 -22.02 16.39
C ALA A 211 19.64 -22.18 16.02
N PHE A 212 19.35 -22.15 14.73
CA PHE A 212 17.99 -22.34 14.23
C PHE A 212 17.41 -23.68 14.69
N ASP A 213 16.20 -23.63 15.25
CA ASP A 213 15.46 -24.79 15.73
C ASP A 213 14.09 -24.83 15.03
N ILE A 214 13.93 -25.74 14.07
CA ILE A 214 12.70 -25.82 13.26
C ILE A 214 11.46 -26.15 14.10
N ASP A 215 11.61 -26.94 15.16
CA ASP A 215 10.51 -27.30 16.04
C ASP A 215 10.02 -26.06 16.79
N LYS A 216 10.93 -25.25 17.34
CA LYS A 216 10.60 -24.05 18.12
C LYS A 216 10.20 -22.85 17.27
N GLU A 217 10.87 -22.64 16.13
CA GLU A 217 10.74 -21.41 15.34
C GLU A 217 9.73 -21.53 14.21
N VAL A 218 9.36 -22.75 13.79
CA VAL A 218 8.40 -22.98 12.70
C VAL A 218 7.21 -23.82 13.16
N LEU A 219 7.44 -25.07 13.59
CA LEU A 219 6.34 -26.03 13.82
C LEU A 219 5.46 -25.63 15.01
N ALA A 220 6.07 -25.33 16.15
CA ALA A 220 5.35 -24.93 17.36
C ALA A 220 4.64 -23.57 17.24
N LEU A 221 5.06 -22.76 16.26
CA LEU A 221 4.48 -21.44 15.98
C LEU A 221 3.48 -21.45 14.82
N CYS A 222 3.29 -22.58 14.15
CA CYS A 222 2.23 -22.73 13.16
C CYS A 222 0.86 -22.60 13.85
N PRO A 223 0.02 -21.61 13.50
CA PRO A 223 -1.20 -21.32 14.24
C PRO A 223 -2.25 -22.44 14.17
N THR A 224 -2.16 -23.33 13.17
CA THR A 224 -3.06 -24.48 13.00
C THR A 224 -2.38 -25.82 13.28
N GLN A 225 -1.09 -25.81 13.68
CA GLN A 225 -0.31 -27.02 13.94
C GLN A 225 -0.35 -28.02 12.76
N CYS A 226 -0.44 -27.53 11.53
CA CYS A 226 -0.59 -28.37 10.33
C CYS A 226 0.75 -28.86 9.73
N MET A 227 1.88 -28.63 10.39
CA MET A 227 3.22 -28.94 9.90
C MET A 227 3.90 -30.00 10.77
N ARG A 228 4.71 -30.88 10.17
CA ARG A 228 5.54 -31.84 10.91
C ARG A 228 6.80 -32.22 10.15
N MET A 229 7.82 -32.66 10.88
CA MET A 229 8.92 -33.43 10.30
C MET A 229 8.56 -34.91 10.25
N LYS A 230 8.85 -35.57 9.13
CA LYS A 230 8.78 -37.02 8.96
C LYS A 230 10.15 -37.51 8.53
N GLY A 231 10.94 -37.95 9.50
CA GLY A 231 12.39 -38.11 9.29
C GLY A 231 13.01 -36.76 8.95
N ASP A 232 13.69 -36.68 7.81
CA ASP A 232 14.38 -35.47 7.35
C ASP A 232 13.52 -34.60 6.41
N GLU A 233 12.25 -34.94 6.19
CA GLU A 233 11.36 -34.20 5.30
C GLU A 233 10.33 -33.38 6.08
N LEU A 234 10.14 -32.12 5.69
CA LEU A 234 9.05 -31.28 6.17
C LEU A 234 7.77 -31.60 5.38
N GLU A 235 6.72 -31.99 6.08
CA GLU A 235 5.37 -32.16 5.53
C GLU A 235 4.45 -31.03 6.03
N ILE A 236 3.58 -30.53 5.16
CA ILE A 236 2.53 -29.54 5.48
C ILE A 236 1.19 -30.12 5.06
N ASN A 237 0.20 -30.11 5.96
CA ASN A 237 -1.18 -30.38 5.62
C ASN A 237 -1.84 -29.08 5.15
N ASP A 238 -1.72 -28.76 3.86
CA ASP A 238 -2.20 -27.50 3.28
C ASP A 238 -3.71 -27.29 3.43
N ALA A 239 -4.50 -28.36 3.54
CA ALA A 239 -5.94 -28.26 3.80
C ALA A 239 -6.25 -27.56 5.14
N GLU A 240 -5.35 -27.69 6.13
CA GLU A 240 -5.45 -27.05 7.44
C GLU A 240 -4.59 -25.78 7.54
N CYS A 241 -3.98 -25.34 6.44
CA CYS A 241 -3.15 -24.13 6.40
C CYS A 241 -4.02 -22.88 6.20
N THR A 242 -3.91 -21.93 7.13
CA THR A 242 -4.56 -20.61 7.03
C THR A 242 -3.74 -19.58 6.25
N ARG A 243 -2.60 -19.99 5.67
CA ARG A 243 -1.71 -19.15 4.83
C ARG A 243 -1.22 -17.88 5.55
N CYS A 244 -0.92 -18.01 6.85
CA CYS A 244 -0.47 -16.91 7.71
C CYS A 244 0.92 -16.33 7.38
N MET A 245 1.61 -16.85 6.36
CA MET A 245 2.98 -16.51 5.95
C MET A 245 4.13 -16.88 6.91
N HIS A 246 3.88 -17.24 8.18
CA HIS A 246 4.95 -17.45 9.17
C HIS A 246 6.09 -18.37 8.68
N CYS A 247 5.79 -19.58 8.26
CA CYS A 247 6.80 -20.54 7.81
C CYS A 247 7.56 -20.05 6.56
N ILE A 248 6.87 -19.40 5.61
CA ILE A 248 7.48 -18.80 4.41
C ILE A 248 8.40 -17.64 4.81
N ASN A 249 7.98 -16.80 5.75
CA ASN A 249 8.78 -15.69 6.26
C ASN A 249 10.06 -16.20 6.93
N VAL A 250 9.96 -17.27 7.74
CA VAL A 250 11.12 -17.85 8.44
C VAL A 250 12.06 -18.60 7.48
N MET A 251 11.54 -19.29 6.47
CA MET A 251 12.34 -20.12 5.54
C MET A 251 12.14 -19.75 4.05
N PRO A 252 12.36 -18.49 3.63
CA PRO A 252 11.99 -18.02 2.28
C PRO A 252 12.78 -18.67 1.14
N ARG A 253 13.95 -19.28 1.43
CA ARG A 253 14.71 -20.06 0.44
C ARG A 253 14.17 -21.49 0.24
N ALA A 254 13.37 -21.98 1.17
CA ALA A 254 12.84 -23.34 1.17
C ALA A 254 11.33 -23.38 0.87
N LEU A 255 10.57 -22.39 1.34
CA LEU A 255 9.12 -22.34 1.25
C LEU A 255 8.67 -21.15 0.42
N LYS A 256 7.67 -21.37 -0.45
CA LYS A 256 7.05 -20.30 -1.25
C LYS A 256 5.52 -20.44 -1.28
N PRO A 257 4.78 -19.34 -1.52
CA PRO A 257 3.36 -19.42 -1.85
C PRO A 257 3.07 -20.44 -2.95
N GLY A 258 1.88 -21.03 -2.95
CA GLY A 258 1.41 -21.89 -4.03
C GLY A 258 1.32 -21.17 -5.39
N LYS A 259 1.04 -21.93 -6.43
CA LYS A 259 0.97 -21.47 -7.83
C LYS A 259 -0.43 -21.05 -8.26
N ASP A 260 -1.48 -21.57 -7.64
CA ASP A 260 -2.86 -21.15 -7.86
C ASP A 260 -3.17 -19.90 -7.03
N GLN A 261 -2.68 -18.77 -7.55
CA GLN A 261 -2.70 -17.48 -6.86
C GLN A 261 -3.93 -16.63 -7.18
N GLY A 262 -4.29 -15.74 -6.26
CA GLY A 262 -5.38 -14.79 -6.35
C GLY A 262 -5.33 -13.81 -5.18
N ALA A 263 -6.48 -13.30 -4.76
CA ALA A 263 -6.59 -12.43 -3.60
C ALA A 263 -7.88 -12.66 -2.80
N THR A 264 -7.87 -12.23 -1.55
CA THR A 264 -9.03 -12.08 -0.68
C THR A 264 -9.48 -10.61 -0.70
N LEU A 265 -10.79 -10.37 -0.81
CA LEU A 265 -11.37 -9.04 -0.67
C LEU A 265 -11.95 -8.85 0.73
N LEU A 266 -11.50 -7.79 1.41
CA LEU A 266 -11.99 -7.40 2.73
C LEU A 266 -12.51 -5.96 2.68
N VAL A 267 -13.59 -5.67 3.39
CA VAL A 267 -14.26 -4.36 3.35
C VAL A 267 -14.48 -3.78 4.75
N GLY A 268 -14.38 -2.46 4.87
CA GLY A 268 -14.89 -1.72 6.03
C GLY A 268 -13.84 -1.13 6.97
N ALA A 269 -12.54 -1.23 6.67
CA ALA A 269 -11.54 -0.67 7.59
C ALA A 269 -11.67 0.85 7.74
N LYS A 270 -11.69 1.32 8.99
CA LYS A 270 -11.78 2.75 9.32
C LYS A 270 -11.15 3.07 10.67
N ALA A 271 -10.74 4.33 10.79
CA ALA A 271 -10.33 4.93 12.05
C ALA A 271 -11.52 5.07 13.03
N PRO A 272 -11.29 5.43 14.30
CA PRO A 272 -12.34 5.43 15.33
C PRO A 272 -13.65 6.16 14.97
N ILE A 273 -13.59 7.37 14.43
CA ILE A 273 -14.81 8.17 14.23
C ILE A 273 -15.73 7.56 13.14
N LEU A 274 -17.04 7.42 13.37
CA LEU A 274 -17.77 7.71 14.62
C LEU A 274 -17.80 6.49 15.57
N ASP A 275 -18.16 5.32 15.04
CA ASP A 275 -18.58 4.16 15.85
C ASP A 275 -17.46 3.14 16.16
N GLY A 276 -16.25 3.61 16.39
CA GLY A 276 -15.10 2.77 16.72
C GLY A 276 -14.22 2.39 15.52
N ALA A 277 -12.99 1.98 15.82
CA ALA A 277 -12.04 1.55 14.80
C ALA A 277 -12.42 0.17 14.28
N GLN A 278 -12.22 -0.07 12.99
CA GLN A 278 -12.50 -1.35 12.35
C GLN A 278 -11.31 -1.74 11.48
N PHE A 279 -10.93 -3.01 11.56
CA PHE A 279 -10.22 -3.67 10.46
C PHE A 279 -11.25 -4.13 9.43
N ALA A 280 -10.82 -4.32 8.19
CA ALA A 280 -11.67 -4.82 7.12
C ALA A 280 -12.09 -6.28 7.41
N THR A 281 -13.36 -6.58 7.15
CA THR A 281 -13.92 -7.92 7.29
C THR A 281 -13.88 -8.64 5.95
N MET A 282 -13.52 -9.92 5.94
CA MET A 282 -13.49 -10.74 4.72
C MET A 282 -14.88 -10.85 4.10
N ILE A 283 -14.99 -10.54 2.80
CA ILE A 283 -16.22 -10.64 2.01
C ILE A 283 -16.09 -11.71 0.93
N VAL A 284 -14.98 -11.68 0.18
CA VAL A 284 -14.69 -12.68 -0.86
C VAL A 284 -13.41 -13.42 -0.47
N PRO A 285 -13.50 -14.70 -0.04
CA PRO A 285 -12.34 -15.46 0.42
C PRO A 285 -11.25 -15.61 -0.64
N PHE A 286 -11.65 -15.80 -1.90
CA PHE A 286 -10.73 -15.93 -3.03
C PHE A 286 -11.36 -15.39 -4.31
N ILE A 287 -10.62 -14.53 -5.01
CA ILE A 287 -10.91 -14.07 -6.36
C ILE A 287 -9.64 -14.13 -7.19
N LYS A 288 -9.77 -14.49 -8.47
CA LYS A 288 -8.66 -14.36 -9.41
C LYS A 288 -8.39 -12.88 -9.68
N VAL A 289 -7.11 -12.55 -9.78
CA VAL A 289 -6.66 -11.20 -10.13
C VAL A 289 -5.77 -11.37 -11.35
N ASP A 290 -6.40 -11.27 -12.51
CA ASP A 290 -5.73 -11.36 -13.80
C ASP A 290 -5.75 -9.99 -14.47
N GLN A 291 -4.69 -9.69 -15.20
CA GLN A 291 -4.62 -8.50 -16.05
C GLN A 291 -5.21 -8.78 -17.43
N SER A 292 -5.32 -10.05 -17.83
CA SER A 292 -5.77 -10.46 -19.17
C SER A 292 -7.22 -10.08 -19.48
N ASP A 293 -8.05 -9.90 -18.46
CA ASP A 293 -9.46 -9.49 -18.53
C ASP A 293 -9.70 -8.06 -18.01
N ASP A 294 -8.64 -7.24 -17.93
CA ASP A 294 -8.68 -5.90 -17.32
C ASP A 294 -9.23 -5.91 -15.87
N PHE A 295 -8.93 -6.97 -15.12
CA PHE A 295 -9.38 -7.19 -13.75
C PHE A 295 -10.91 -7.30 -13.61
N GLN A 296 -11.60 -7.69 -14.68
CA GLN A 296 -13.03 -7.99 -14.63
C GLN A 296 -13.29 -9.31 -13.90
N VAL A 297 -14.48 -9.44 -13.33
CA VAL A 297 -14.91 -10.69 -12.70
C VAL A 297 -15.79 -11.40 -13.70
N ASP A 298 -15.31 -12.52 -14.28
CA ASP A 298 -16.17 -13.42 -15.05
C ASP A 298 -17.37 -13.84 -14.17
N HIS A 299 -18.59 -13.61 -14.68
CA HIS A 299 -19.85 -13.97 -14.03
C HIS A 299 -20.11 -15.48 -14.01
#